data_AF-A0A521AVU6-F1
#
_entry.id   AF-A0A521AVU6-F1
#
_cell.length_a   1.000
_cell.length_b   1.000
_cell.length_c   1.000
_cell.angle_alpha   90.00
_cell.angle_beta   90.00
_cell.angle_gamma   90.00
#
_symmetry.space_group_name_H-M   'P 1'
#
loop_
_entity.id
_entity.type
_entity.pdbx_description
1 polymer ?
#
loop_
_entity_poly.entity_id
_entity_poly.type
_entity_poly.pdbx_seq_one_letter_code
_entity_poly.pdbx_strand_id
1 'polypeptide(L)' 'MENKNLFKNWPERRKRLKREYPDLTEEDLAYVAGQEDELFGRLKQRLGTSREETRNILRKI' A
#
# COMPACT_ATOMS: atom_id res chain seq x y z
N MET A 1 6.47 -15.20 -12.39
CA MET A 1 6.59 -15.39 -10.93
C MET A 1 7.06 -14.07 -10.31
N GLU A 2 6.16 -13.12 -10.03
CA GLU A 2 6.58 -11.78 -9.57
C GLU A 2 5.69 -11.27 -8.43
N ASN A 3 5.65 -12.02 -7.31
CA ASN A 3 5.07 -11.58 -6.04
C ASN A 3 6.14 -11.60 -4.93
N LYS A 4 7.40 -11.28 -5.26
CA LYS A 4 8.48 -11.26 -4.25
C LYS A 4 8.69 -9.84 -3.72
N ASN A 5 7.82 -9.49 -2.77
CA ASN A 5 7.86 -8.33 -1.89
C ASN A 5 7.37 -6.98 -2.45
N LEU A 6 6.05 -6.78 -2.55
CA LEU A 6 5.46 -5.43 -2.68
C LEU A 6 5.83 -4.49 -1.52
N PHE A 7 6.26 -5.05 -0.39
CA PHE A 7 6.65 -4.35 0.82
C PHE A 7 8.17 -4.25 1.02
N LYS A 8 9.01 -4.83 0.14
CA LYS A 8 10.46 -4.61 0.16
C LYS A 8 10.69 -3.15 -0.24
N ASN A 9 11.21 -2.35 0.68
CA ASN A 9 11.30 -0.89 0.63
C ASN A 9 9.98 -0.13 0.86
N TRP A 10 9.09 -0.67 1.71
CA TRP A 10 7.88 0.04 2.14
C TRP A 10 8.10 1.51 2.58
N PRO A 11 9.17 1.89 3.30
CA PRO A 11 9.38 3.29 3.71
C PRO A 11 9.49 4.29 2.56
N GLU A 12 9.94 3.87 1.39
CA GLU A 12 10.01 4.71 0.18
C GLU A 12 8.67 4.71 -0.56
N ARG A 13 8.09 3.52 -0.73
CA ARG A 13 6.77 3.35 -1.36
C ARG A 13 5.69 4.13 -0.65
N ARG A 14 5.66 4.11 0.70
CA ARG A 14 4.69 4.87 1.50
C ARG A 14 4.82 6.39 1.31
N LYS A 15 6.03 6.91 1.14
CA LYS A 15 6.24 8.35 0.87
C LYS A 15 5.64 8.73 -0.48
N ARG A 16 5.84 7.88 -1.49
CA ARG A 16 5.29 8.08 -2.83
C ARG A 16 3.76 7.92 -2.83
N LEU A 17 3.21 6.95 -2.11
CA LEU A 17 1.76 6.83 -1.85
C LEU A 17 1.18 8.08 -1.22
N LYS A 18 1.78 8.59 -0.13
CA LYS A 18 1.29 9.79 0.55
C LYS A 18 1.31 11.05 -0.34
N ARG A 19 2.24 11.11 -1.30
CA ARG A 19 2.32 12.19 -2.28
C ARG A 19 1.23 12.11 -3.34
N GLU A 20 0.97 10.90 -3.86
CA GLU A 20 -0.06 10.67 -4.89
C GLU A 20 -1.48 10.66 -4.30
N TYR A 21 -1.63 10.19 -3.06
CA TYR A 21 -2.88 10.03 -2.34
C TYR A 21 -2.79 10.76 -0.99
N PRO A 22 -3.05 12.09 -0.97
CA PRO A 22 -2.96 12.90 0.24
C PRO A 22 -3.98 12.52 1.32
N ASP A 23 -5.05 11.80 0.94
CA ASP A 23 -6.04 11.24 1.87
C ASP A 23 -5.49 10.09 2.75
N LEU A 24 -4.36 9.47 2.35
CA LEU A 24 -3.73 8.43 3.15
C LEU A 24 -2.97 9.04 4.34
N THR A 25 -3.30 8.59 5.54
CA THR A 25 -2.59 8.99 6.75
C THR A 25 -1.35 8.12 6.99
N GLU A 26 -0.51 8.55 7.93
CA GLU A 26 0.64 7.73 8.35
C GLU A 26 0.23 6.41 8.99
N GLU A 27 -0.94 6.36 9.62
CA GLU A 27 -1.53 5.17 10.22
C GLU A 27 -2.02 4.18 9.15
N ASP A 28 -2.65 4.70 8.09
CA ASP A 28 -3.08 3.88 6.94
C ASP A 28 -1.88 3.28 6.18
N LEU A 29 -0.73 3.96 6.26
CA LEU A 29 0.53 3.55 5.65
C LEU A 29 1.46 2.80 6.63
N ALA A 30 0.99 2.49 7.84
CA ALA A 30 1.77 1.73 8.81
C ALA A 30 1.84 0.25 8.38
N TYR A 31 3.05 -0.24 8.17
CA TYR A 31 3.30 -1.64 7.82
C TYR A 31 4.01 -2.35 8.97
N VAL A 32 3.46 -3.50 9.36
CA VAL A 32 4.10 -4.46 10.27
C VAL A 32 4.35 -5.74 9.50
N ALA A 33 5.57 -6.27 9.58
CA ALA A 33 5.92 -7.52 8.89
C ALA A 33 4.97 -8.65 9.32
N GLY A 34 4.38 -9.34 8.34
CA GLY A 34 3.36 -10.36 8.58
C GLY A 34 1.92 -9.85 8.65
N GLN A 35 1.67 -8.53 8.60
CA GLN A 35 0.34 -7.91 8.54
C GLN A 35 0.03 -7.32 7.16
N GLU A 36 0.50 -7.99 6.11
CA GLU A 36 0.37 -7.52 4.72
C GLU A 36 -1.10 -7.42 4.29
N ASP A 37 -1.94 -8.39 4.66
CA ASP A 37 -3.38 -8.36 4.36
C ASP A 37 -4.12 -7.23 5.09
N GLU A 38 -3.72 -6.90 6.33
CA GLU A 38 -4.34 -5.82 7.08
C GLU A 38 -4.06 -4.45 6.44
N LEU A 39 -2.79 -4.20 6.10
CA LEU A 39 -2.39 -3.00 5.36
C LEU A 39 -3.12 -2.91 4.01
N PHE A 40 -3.23 -4.02 3.27
CA PHE A 40 -4.00 -4.06 2.03
C PHE A 40 -5.48 -3.72 2.26
N GLY A 41 -6.08 -4.23 3.32
CA GLY A 41 -7.47 -3.93 3.69
C GLY A 41 -7.69 -2.45 3.95
N ARG A 42 -6.81 -1.82 4.74
CA ARG A 42 -6.84 -0.38 5.05
C ARG A 42 -6.69 0.46 3.79
N LEU A 43 -5.67 0.18 2.97
CA LEU A 43 -5.42 0.90 1.72
C LEU A 43 -6.61 0.78 0.77
N LYS A 44 -7.18 -0.41 0.62
CA LYS A 44 -8.37 -0.63 -0.20
C LYS A 44 -9.56 0.22 0.28
N GLN A 45 -9.81 0.23 1.59
CA GLN A 45 -10.91 1.01 2.17
C GLN A 45 -10.70 2.51 2.03
N ARG A 46 -9.50 3.01 2.31
CA ARG A 46 -9.16 4.44 2.24
C ARG A 46 -9.15 4.98 0.82
N LEU A 47 -8.61 4.22 -0.12
CA LEU A 47 -8.56 4.61 -1.53
C LEU A 47 -9.89 4.39 -2.24
N GLY A 48 -10.83 3.66 -1.65
CA GLY A 48 -12.10 3.29 -2.30
C GLY A 48 -11.91 2.41 -3.54
N THR A 49 -10.81 1.67 -3.62
CA THR A 49 -10.43 0.89 -4.81
C THR A 49 -10.72 -0.59 -4.68
N SER A 50 -10.65 -1.32 -5.80
CA SER A 50 -10.70 -2.78 -5.78
C SER A 50 -9.35 -3.39 -5.37
N ARG A 51 -9.34 -4.63 -4.88
CA ARG A 51 -8.11 -5.34 -4.46
C ARG A 51 -7.05 -5.40 -5.56
N GLU A 52 -7.49 -5.56 -6.80
CA GLU A 52 -6.61 -5.58 -7.97
C GLU A 52 -6.01 -4.20 -8.25
N GLU A 53 -6.80 -3.14 -8.11
CA GLU A 53 -6.37 -1.78 -8.32
C GLU A 53 -5.40 -1.31 -7.23
N THR A 54 -5.66 -1.64 -5.96
CA THR A 54 -4.69 -1.45 -4.86
C THR A 54 -3.36 -2.17 -5.17
N ARG A 55 -3.42 -3.41 -5.70
CA ARG A 55 -2.22 -4.13 -6.15
C ARG A 55 -1.51 -3.43 -7.30
N ASN A 56 -2.25 -2.93 -8.28
CA ASN A 56 -1.68 -2.21 -9.43
C ASN A 56 -1.01 -0.89 -9.00
N ILE A 57 -1.61 -0.16 -8.07
CA ILE A 57 -1.02 1.02 -7.45
C ILE A 57 0.30 0.61 -6.81
N LEU A 58 0.30 -0.36 -5.90
CA LEU A 58 1.52 -0.86 -5.23
C LEU A 58 2.57 -1.44 -6.17
N ARG A 59 2.19 -1.88 -7.37
CA ARG A 59 3.11 -2.36 -8.41
C ARG A 59 3.74 -1.20 -9.21
N LYS A 60 3.00 -0.11 -9.44
CA LYS A 60 3.49 1.07 -10.19
C LYS A 60 4.44 1.94 -9.36
N ILE A 61 4.33 1.86 -8.04
CA ILE A 61 5.13 2.63 -7.08
C ILE A 61 6.47 1.94 -6.80
#